data_AF-A0A252F0F0-F1
#
_entry.id   AF-A0A252F0F0-F1
#
_cell.length_a   1.000
_cell.length_b   1.000
_cell.length_c   1.000
_cell.angle_alpha   90.00
_cell.angle_beta   90.00
_cell.angle_gamma   90.00
#
_symmetry.space_group_name_H-M   'P 1'
#
loop_
_entity.id
_entity.type
_entity.pdbx_description
1 polymer ?
#
loop_
_entity_poly.entity_id
_entity_poly.type
_entity_poly.pdbx_seq_one_letter_code
_entity_poly.pdbx_strand_id
1 'polypeptide(L)'
;MAGVITEIAIECGVSEQAVRAWCRRNHVAKDAKGSFAISESQKTAIYQHYLGVERKQVSQQAKASCETCETTLIAMLQGELDRKSEQLAVKDKQIEELNARLAEVSSALVTAQQTAAAAQALHAGTMHQQLLSGKSGADQPERETEPVQKRSWFSRFFGD
;
A
#
# COMPACT_ATOMS: atom_id res chain seq x y z
N MET A 1 29.22 20.12 -37.51
CA MET A 1 30.19 19.10 -37.08
C MET A 1 30.54 19.44 -35.64
N ALA A 2 30.15 18.61 -34.68
CA ALA A 2 30.50 18.85 -33.27
C ALA A 2 32.02 18.68 -33.10
N GLY A 3 32.63 19.40 -32.15
CA GLY A 3 34.05 19.21 -31.86
C GLY A 3 34.27 17.88 -31.13
N VAL A 4 35.44 17.25 -31.30
CA VAL A 4 35.81 15.98 -30.64
C VAL A 4 35.58 16.01 -29.11
N ILE A 5 35.80 17.17 -28.48
CA ILE A 5 35.54 17.38 -27.04
C ILE A 5 34.05 17.30 -26.70
N THR A 6 33.20 17.89 -27.54
CA THR A 6 31.73 17.88 -27.37
C THR A 6 31.20 16.45 -27.52
N GLU A 7 31.70 15.70 -28.50
CA GLU A 7 31.32 14.29 -28.71
C GLU A 7 31.70 13.43 -27.51
N ILE A 8 32.95 13.52 -27.06
CA ILE A 8 33.43 12.79 -25.87
C ILE A 8 32.63 13.17 -24.62
N ALA A 9 32.29 14.44 -24.45
CA ALA A 9 31.50 14.93 -23.31
C ALA A 9 30.10 14.31 -23.29
N ILE A 10 29.42 14.28 -24.44
CA ILE A 10 28.09 13.67 -24.58
C ILE A 10 28.16 12.17 -24.32
N GLU A 11 29.11 11.47 -24.95
CA GLU A 11 29.25 10.01 -24.82
C GLU A 11 29.64 9.57 -23.40
N CYS A 12 30.45 10.37 -22.71
CA CYS A 12 30.82 10.11 -21.32
C CYS A 12 29.81 10.64 -20.28
N GLY A 13 28.77 11.39 -20.70
CA GLY A 13 27.82 12.03 -19.79
C GLY A 13 28.44 13.10 -18.88
N VAL A 14 29.48 13.80 -19.33
CA VAL A 14 30.19 14.84 -18.57
C VAL A 14 30.17 16.19 -19.30
N SER A 15 30.54 17.28 -18.62
CA SER A 15 30.64 18.59 -19.27
C SER A 15 31.89 18.70 -20.16
N GLU A 16 31.82 19.50 -21.23
CA GLU A 16 33.01 19.80 -22.06
C GLU A 16 34.17 20.36 -21.25
N GLN A 17 33.87 21.14 -20.20
CA GLN A 17 34.88 21.71 -19.32
C GLN A 17 35.64 20.63 -18.54
N ALA A 18 34.98 19.54 -18.16
CA ALA A 18 35.62 18.40 -17.50
C ALA A 18 36.63 17.72 -18.44
N VAL A 19 36.24 17.48 -19.70
CA VAL A 19 37.13 16.92 -20.73
C VAL A 19 38.31 17.87 -21.01
N ARG A 20 38.08 19.19 -21.12
CA ARG A 20 39.16 20.20 -21.26
C ARG A 20 40.09 20.22 -20.05
N ALA A 21 39.57 20.05 -18.83
CA ALA A 21 40.37 19.99 -17.61
C ALA A 21 41.22 18.71 -17.54
N TRP A 22 40.69 17.58 -18.01
CA TRP A 22 41.47 16.35 -18.17
C TRP A 22 42.60 16.56 -19.18
N CYS A 23 42.32 17.18 -20.33
CA CYS A 23 43.34 17.47 -21.35
C CYS A 23 44.49 18.33 -20.80
N ARG A 24 44.18 19.35 -19.98
CA ARG A 24 45.21 20.17 -19.30
C ARG A 24 46.06 19.35 -18.34
N ARG A 25 45.43 18.49 -17.52
CA ARG A 25 46.11 17.65 -16.52
C ARG A 25 47.00 16.57 -17.16
N ASN A 26 46.67 16.14 -18.37
CA ASN A 26 47.40 15.11 -19.11
C ASN A 26 48.29 15.71 -20.22
N HIS A 27 48.56 17.01 -20.17
CA HIS A 27 49.46 17.71 -21.10
C HIS A 27 49.16 17.45 -22.59
N VAL A 28 47.87 17.35 -22.95
CA VAL A 28 47.45 17.17 -24.34
C VAL A 28 47.82 18.42 -25.14
N ALA A 29 48.56 18.22 -26.23
CA ALA A 29 49.00 19.30 -27.11
C ALA A 29 47.81 20.03 -27.75
N LYS A 30 48.03 21.28 -28.14
CA LYS A 30 47.05 22.06 -28.91
C LYS A 30 47.45 22.11 -30.38
N ASP A 31 46.46 22.09 -31.25
CA ASP A 31 46.65 22.31 -32.68
C ASP A 31 46.94 23.79 -32.98
N ALA A 32 47.23 24.09 -34.25
CA ALA A 32 47.47 25.45 -34.72
C ALA A 32 46.27 26.41 -34.52
N LYS A 33 45.08 25.87 -34.24
CA LYS A 33 43.84 26.62 -33.96
C LYS A 33 43.60 26.80 -32.45
N GLY A 34 44.53 26.35 -31.60
CA GLY A 34 44.43 26.46 -30.15
C GLY A 34 43.48 25.46 -29.48
N SER A 35 42.95 24.49 -30.23
CA SER A 35 42.10 23.40 -29.72
C SER A 35 42.95 22.21 -29.30
N PHE A 36 42.47 21.38 -28.37
CA PHE A 36 43.19 20.17 -27.99
C PHE A 36 43.22 19.18 -29.15
N ALA A 37 44.42 18.77 -29.56
CA ALA A 37 44.62 17.73 -30.56
C ALA A 37 44.51 16.36 -29.87
N ILE A 38 43.30 15.81 -29.84
CA ILE A 38 43.00 14.53 -29.21
C ILE A 38 43.22 13.41 -30.24
N SER A 39 44.28 12.63 -30.05
CA SER A 39 44.54 11.39 -30.77
C SER A 39 43.66 10.24 -30.26
N GLU A 40 43.57 9.14 -31.03
CA GLU A 40 42.78 7.96 -30.63
C GLU A 40 43.23 7.38 -29.28
N SER A 41 44.53 7.35 -28.97
CA SER A 41 45.02 6.87 -27.67
C SER A 41 44.59 7.77 -26.51
N GLN A 42 44.59 9.10 -26.71
CA GLN A 42 44.08 10.05 -25.73
C GLN A 42 42.56 9.95 -25.58
N LYS A 43 41.84 9.74 -26.68
CA LYS A 43 40.40 9.50 -26.68
C LYS A 43 40.07 8.25 -25.86
N THR A 44 40.77 7.13 -26.08
CA THR A 44 40.62 5.91 -25.27
C THR A 44 40.94 6.16 -23.79
N ALA A 45 42.00 6.90 -23.47
CA ALA A 45 42.34 7.23 -22.08
C ALA A 45 41.27 8.10 -21.40
N ILE A 46 40.63 9.01 -22.14
CA ILE A 46 39.51 9.81 -21.63
C ILE A 46 38.29 8.92 -21.34
N TYR A 47 37.93 8.01 -22.26
CA TYR A 47 36.85 7.05 -22.02
C TYR A 47 37.16 6.14 -20.84
N GLN A 48 38.37 5.61 -20.72
CA GLN A 48 38.74 4.81 -19.55
C GLN A 48 38.62 5.62 -18.25
N HIS A 49 39.01 6.90 -18.25
CA HIS A 49 38.92 7.75 -17.07
C HIS A 49 37.46 8.08 -16.65
N TYR A 50 36.52 8.19 -17.59
CA TYR A 50 35.12 8.56 -17.30
C TYR A 50 34.13 7.40 -17.31
N LEU A 51 34.33 6.42 -18.19
CA LEU A 51 33.49 5.23 -18.37
C LEU A 51 34.14 3.95 -17.82
N GLY A 52 35.43 3.95 -17.47
CA GLY A 52 36.09 2.80 -16.86
C GLY A 52 35.45 2.47 -15.52
N VAL A 53 34.85 1.28 -15.45
CA VAL A 53 34.17 0.69 -14.28
C VAL A 53 35.16 0.26 -13.18
N GLU A 54 36.46 0.55 -13.32
CA GLU A 54 37.41 0.41 -12.23
C GLU A 54 37.26 1.59 -11.28
N ARG A 55 36.38 1.37 -10.29
CA ARG A 55 36.45 1.92 -8.93
C ARG A 55 37.35 3.15 -8.84
N LYS A 56 36.80 4.31 -9.19
CA LYS A 56 37.14 5.52 -8.44
C LYS A 56 36.72 5.22 -7.00
N GLN A 57 37.60 4.58 -6.24
CA GLN A 57 37.76 4.93 -4.84
C GLN A 57 37.87 6.45 -4.89
N VAL A 58 36.80 7.11 -4.47
CA VAL A 58 36.78 8.54 -4.25
C VAL A 58 37.97 8.79 -3.35
N SER A 59 39.09 9.24 -3.93
CA SER A 59 40.29 9.64 -3.21
C SER A 59 40.04 11.02 -2.60
N GLN A 60 38.97 11.09 -1.83
CA GLN A 60 38.84 11.78 -0.58
C GLN A 60 38.04 10.81 0.25
N GLN A 61 38.67 10.26 1.28
CA GLN A 61 37.96 9.74 2.44
C GLN A 61 37.11 10.91 2.95
N ALA A 62 35.89 11.04 2.41
CA ALA A 62 34.86 11.81 3.04
C ALA A 62 34.72 11.16 4.41
N LYS A 63 35.05 11.94 5.44
CA LYS A 63 35.04 11.58 6.86
C LYS A 63 33.98 10.51 7.12
N ALA A 64 34.31 9.53 7.98
CA ALA A 64 33.49 8.38 8.39
C ALA A 64 31.98 8.63 8.63
N SER A 65 31.53 9.89 8.67
CA SER A 65 30.13 10.30 8.68
C SER A 65 29.33 9.94 7.42
N CYS A 66 29.90 9.82 6.20
CA CYS A 66 29.08 9.54 4.99
C CYS A 66 28.70 8.05 4.86
N GLU A 67 29.67 7.14 4.96
CA GLU A 67 29.41 5.68 4.91
C GLU A 67 28.54 5.20 6.08
N THR A 68 28.73 5.81 7.25
CA THR A 68 27.89 5.54 8.44
C THR A 68 26.47 6.09 8.24
N CYS A 69 26.30 7.23 7.56
CA CYS A 69 24.99 7.82 7.28
C CYS A 69 24.17 6.92 6.33
N GLU A 70 24.77 6.44 5.24
CA GLU A 70 24.10 5.54 4.30
C GLU A 70 23.71 4.21 4.96
N THR A 71 24.62 3.61 5.73
CA THR A 71 24.34 2.37 6.47
C THR A 71 23.21 2.56 7.51
N THR A 72 23.21 3.70 8.20
CA THR A 72 22.19 4.04 9.19
C THR A 72 20.82 4.24 8.52
N LEU A 73 20.76 4.95 7.40
CA LEU A 73 19.53 5.15 6.64
C LEU A 73 18.96 3.82 6.12
N ILE A 74 19.82 2.93 5.61
CA ILE A 74 19.41 1.60 5.17
C ILE A 74 18.82 0.81 6.35
N ALA A 75 19.48 0.80 7.51
CA ALA A 75 18.98 0.12 8.70
C ALA A 75 17.64 0.70 9.20
N MET A 76 17.47 2.02 9.12
CA MET A 76 16.21 2.68 9.47
C MET A 76 15.09 2.26 8.52
N LEU A 77 15.33 2.28 7.21
CA LEU A 77 14.35 1.87 6.19
C LEU A 77 14.00 0.38 6.31
N GLN A 78 14.98 -0.48 6.59
CA GLN A 78 14.75 -1.90 6.89
C GLN A 78 13.87 -2.05 8.13
N GLY A 79 14.19 -1.36 9.22
CA GLY A 79 13.37 -1.39 10.43
C GLY A 79 11.97 -0.81 10.24
N GLU A 80 11.77 0.17 9.35
CA GLU A 80 10.43 0.65 8.99
C GLU A 80 9.66 -0.36 8.14
N LEU A 81 10.34 -1.04 7.21
CA LEU A 81 9.75 -2.09 6.40
C LEU A 81 9.30 -3.27 7.27
N ASP A 82 10.13 -3.72 8.19
CA ASP A 82 9.80 -4.82 9.11
C ASP A 82 8.60 -4.48 9.98
N ARG A 83 8.58 -3.28 10.58
CA ARG A 83 7.43 -2.80 11.36
C ARG A 83 6.15 -2.72 10.54
N LYS A 84 6.23 -2.24 9.29
CA LYS A 84 5.06 -2.19 8.39
C LYS A 84 4.59 -3.60 8.03
N SER A 85 5.51 -4.53 7.81
CA SER A 85 5.21 -5.93 7.51
C SER A 85 4.51 -6.62 8.68
N GLU A 86 4.99 -6.42 9.91
CA GLU A 86 4.32 -6.92 11.13
C GLU A 86 2.91 -6.34 11.28
N GLN A 87 2.76 -5.02 11.05
CA GLN A 87 1.43 -4.38 11.11
C GLN A 87 0.46 -4.94 10.06
N LEU A 88 0.93 -5.26 8.86
CA LEU A 88 0.11 -5.90 7.84
C LEU A 88 -0.31 -7.30 8.29
N ALA A 89 0.62 -8.11 8.80
CA ALA A 89 0.30 -9.45 9.30
C ALA A 89 -0.76 -9.43 10.43
N VAL A 90 -0.68 -8.45 11.34
CA VAL A 90 -1.69 -8.27 12.39
C VAL A 90 -3.05 -7.90 11.79
N LYS A 91 -3.10 -6.98 10.81
CA LYS A 91 -4.35 -6.59 10.14
C LYS A 91 -4.95 -7.73 9.34
N ASP A 92 -4.14 -8.51 8.63
CA ASP A 92 -4.59 -9.67 7.86
C ASP A 92 -5.26 -10.70 8.79
N LYS A 93 -4.64 -10.98 9.94
CA LYS A 93 -5.24 -11.83 10.97
C LYS A 93 -6.57 -11.26 11.49
N GLN A 94 -6.65 -9.95 11.75
CA GLN A 94 -7.90 -9.31 12.18
C GLN A 94 -9.00 -9.41 11.12
N ILE A 95 -8.64 -9.28 9.83
CA ILE A 95 -9.58 -9.47 8.71
C ILE A 95 -10.08 -10.91 8.66
N GLU A 96 -9.21 -11.90 8.81
CA GLU A 96 -9.59 -13.31 8.88
C GLU A 96 -10.56 -13.59 10.03
N GLU A 97 -10.26 -13.09 11.23
CA GLU A 97 -11.12 -13.25 12.41
C GLU A 97 -12.49 -12.58 12.23
N LEU A 98 -12.53 -11.37 11.65
CA LEU A 98 -13.79 -10.67 11.37
C LEU A 98 -14.63 -11.42 10.33
N ASN A 99 -13.99 -11.94 9.27
CA ASN A 99 -14.68 -12.73 8.24
C ASN A 99 -15.23 -14.05 8.82
N ALA A 100 -14.48 -14.71 9.71
CA ALA A 100 -14.95 -15.92 10.39
C ALA A 100 -16.19 -15.64 11.25
N ARG A 101 -16.17 -14.57 12.05
CA ARG A 101 -17.33 -14.15 12.86
C ARG A 101 -18.52 -13.75 11.99
N LEU A 102 -18.28 -13.06 10.87
CA LEU A 102 -19.34 -12.70 9.94
C LEU A 102 -20.01 -13.94 9.33
N ALA A 103 -19.22 -14.96 8.96
CA ALA A 103 -19.74 -16.23 8.47
C ALA A 103 -20.57 -16.96 9.53
N GLU A 104 -20.09 -16.99 10.78
CA GLU A 104 -20.81 -17.60 11.91
C GLU A 104 -22.16 -16.92 12.16
N VAL A 105 -22.17 -15.59 12.26
CA VAL A 105 -23.41 -14.81 12.48
C VAL A 105 -24.36 -14.98 11.30
N SER A 106 -23.85 -15.01 10.07
CA SER A 106 -24.69 -15.23 8.88
C SER A 106 -25.35 -16.62 8.90
N SER A 107 -24.60 -17.66 9.28
CA SER A 107 -25.13 -19.01 9.43
C SER A 107 -26.20 -19.10 10.53
N ALA A 108 -25.94 -18.50 11.69
CA ALA A 108 -26.89 -18.43 12.80
C ALA A 108 -28.16 -17.67 12.41
N LEU A 109 -28.03 -16.57 11.65
CA LEU A 109 -29.16 -15.79 11.16
C LEU A 109 -30.03 -16.61 10.20
N VAL A 110 -29.42 -17.34 9.26
CA VAL A 110 -30.16 -18.24 8.36
C VAL A 110 -30.90 -19.32 9.14
N THR A 111 -30.24 -19.91 10.15
CA THR A 111 -30.85 -20.92 11.03
C THR A 111 -32.04 -20.35 11.82
N ALA A 112 -31.90 -19.14 12.35
CA ALA A 112 -32.97 -18.46 13.07
C ALA A 112 -34.16 -18.13 12.15
N GLN A 113 -33.90 -17.67 10.93
CA GLN A 113 -34.93 -17.42 9.92
C GLN A 113 -35.69 -18.68 9.54
N GLN A 114 -34.98 -19.79 9.31
CA GLN A 114 -35.59 -21.09 9.02
C GLN A 114 -36.43 -21.59 10.20
N THR A 115 -35.95 -21.39 11.43
CA THR A 115 -36.69 -21.76 12.66
C THR A 115 -37.96 -20.93 12.80
N ALA A 116 -37.89 -19.61 12.55
CA ALA A 116 -39.05 -18.73 12.60
C ALA A 116 -40.09 -19.12 11.53
N ALA A 117 -39.66 -19.42 10.30
CA ALA A 117 -40.53 -19.88 9.22
C ALA A 117 -41.19 -21.24 9.56
N ALA A 118 -40.43 -22.18 10.12
CA ALA A 118 -40.95 -23.47 10.55
C ALA A 118 -41.99 -23.31 11.67
N ALA A 119 -41.72 -22.46 12.67
CA ALA A 119 -42.66 -22.15 13.74
C ALA A 119 -43.96 -21.53 13.21
N GLN A 120 -43.86 -20.60 12.24
CA GLN A 120 -45.03 -20.01 11.59
C GLN A 120 -45.85 -21.06 10.81
N ALA A 121 -45.19 -21.94 10.04
CA ALA A 121 -45.86 -23.01 9.32
C ALA A 121 -46.58 -24.01 10.26
N LEU A 122 -45.94 -24.38 11.37
CA LEU A 122 -46.55 -25.23 12.40
C LEU A 122 -47.75 -24.55 13.05
N HIS A 123 -47.66 -23.25 13.36
CA HIS A 123 -48.76 -22.50 13.94
C HIS A 123 -49.95 -22.39 12.97
N ALA A 124 -49.69 -22.10 11.69
CA ALA A 124 -50.72 -22.09 10.66
C ALA A 124 -51.40 -23.46 10.50
N GLY A 125 -50.62 -24.55 10.52
CA GLY A 125 -51.14 -25.93 10.49
C GLY A 125 -52.01 -26.25 11.71
N THR A 126 -51.61 -25.79 12.91
CA THR A 126 -52.38 -25.98 14.14
C THR A 126 -53.73 -25.27 14.09
N MET A 127 -53.77 -24.04 13.59
CA MET A 127 -55.02 -23.28 13.41
C MET A 127 -55.95 -23.95 12.39
N HIS A 128 -55.40 -24.43 11.27
CA HIS A 128 -56.18 -25.16 10.28
C HIS A 128 -56.77 -26.46 10.85
N GLN A 129 -55.99 -27.20 11.66
CA GLN A 129 -56.47 -28.40 12.33
C GLN A 129 -57.53 -28.08 13.39
N GLN A 130 -57.44 -26.96 14.13
CA GLN A 130 -58.48 -26.53 15.06
C GLN A 130 -59.79 -26.16 14.36
N LEU A 131 -59.72 -25.50 13.21
CA LEU A 131 -60.89 -25.16 12.39
C LEU A 131 -61.56 -26.41 11.81
N LEU A 132 -60.78 -27.37 11.30
CA LEU A 132 -61.30 -28.64 10.77
C LEU A 132 -61.77 -29.61 11.86
N SER A 133 -61.17 -29.56 13.05
CA SER A 133 -61.54 -30.37 14.21
C SER A 133 -62.88 -29.96 14.83
N GLY A 134 -63.52 -28.87 14.38
CA GLY A 134 -64.88 -28.53 14.78
C GLY A 134 -65.04 -28.44 16.29
N LYS A 135 -64.24 -27.62 16.98
CA LYS A 135 -64.44 -27.35 18.41
C LYS A 135 -65.65 -26.42 18.59
N SER A 136 -66.83 -27.00 18.42
CA SER A 136 -68.09 -26.46 18.90
C SER A 136 -68.14 -26.61 20.43
N GLY A 137 -68.19 -25.51 21.16
CA GLY A 137 -68.62 -25.50 22.56
C GLY A 137 -67.80 -24.60 23.48
N ALA A 138 -68.27 -23.36 23.63
CA ALA A 138 -68.27 -22.51 24.83
C ALA A 138 -66.99 -22.43 25.70
N ASP A 139 -66.28 -21.30 25.62
CA ASP A 139 -66.23 -20.37 26.75
C ASP A 139 -65.52 -19.07 26.33
N GLN A 140 -66.32 -18.01 26.28
CA GLN A 140 -65.86 -16.63 26.32
C GLN A 140 -65.27 -16.38 27.73
N PRO A 141 -64.23 -15.54 27.83
CA PRO A 141 -64.52 -14.28 28.48
C PRO A 141 -63.94 -13.09 27.71
N GLU A 142 -64.80 -12.10 27.55
CA GLU A 142 -64.41 -10.70 27.46
C GLU A 142 -63.38 -10.39 28.54
N ARG A 143 -62.28 -9.75 28.16
CA ARG A 143 -61.63 -8.74 28.98
C ARG A 143 -60.94 -7.75 28.07
N GLU A 144 -61.60 -6.61 27.95
CA GLU A 144 -61.05 -5.30 27.74
C GLU A 144 -59.62 -5.19 28.29
N THR A 145 -58.66 -4.81 27.44
CA THR A 145 -57.56 -3.93 27.86
C THR A 145 -57.17 -3.08 26.65
N GLU A 146 -57.34 -1.78 26.82
CA GLU A 146 -56.98 -0.72 25.89
C GLU A 146 -55.54 -0.81 25.37
N PRO A 147 -55.23 -0.28 24.17
CA PRO A 147 -53.84 -0.04 23.77
C PRO A 147 -53.28 1.15 24.57
N VAL A 148 -52.76 0.86 25.77
CA VAL A 148 -51.96 1.81 26.55
C VAL A 148 -50.71 2.19 25.76
N GLN A 149 -50.70 3.46 25.32
CA GLN A 149 -49.54 4.35 25.19
C GLN A 149 -48.21 3.71 24.79
N LYS A 150 -47.95 3.61 23.48
CA LYS A 150 -46.57 3.56 22.93
C LYS A 150 -46.24 4.82 22.13
N ARG A 151 -46.51 5.99 22.71
CA ARG A 151 -46.18 7.28 22.11
C ARG A 151 -45.46 8.18 23.12
N SER A 152 -44.33 7.72 23.65
CA SER A 152 -43.50 8.53 24.58
C SER A 152 -42.02 8.12 24.63
N TRP A 153 -41.38 7.98 23.46
CA TRP A 153 -39.91 7.96 23.42
C TRP A 153 -39.30 8.67 22.22
N PHE A 154 -40.03 8.72 21.09
CA PHE A 154 -39.52 9.33 19.85
C PHE A 154 -39.49 10.87 19.83
N SER A 155 -40.19 11.57 20.73
CA SER A 155 -40.25 13.04 20.71
C SER A 155 -39.04 13.75 21.33
N ARG A 156 -38.07 13.02 21.91
CA ARG A 156 -36.88 13.61 22.55
C ARG A 156 -35.66 13.74 21.65
N PHE A 157 -35.72 13.27 20.41
CA PHE A 157 -34.54 13.24 19.52
C PHE A 157 -34.66 14.12 18.26
N PHE A 158 -35.85 14.65 17.93
CA PHE A 158 -36.07 15.47 16.73
C PHE A 158 -37.14 16.55 16.93
N GLY A 159 -36.92 17.51 17.83
CA GLY A 159 -37.82 18.66 17.99
C GLY A 159 -37.15 19.82 18.70
N ASP A 160 -36.84 20.85 17.90
CA ASP A 160 -36.31 22.20 18.18
C ASP A 160 -34.88 22.37 18.74
#